data_AF-A0A7Z9IFT1-F1
#
_entry.id   AF-A0A7Z9IFT1-F1
#
_cell.length_a   1.000
_cell.length_b   1.000
_cell.length_c   1.000
_cell.angle_alpha   90.00
_cell.angle_beta   90.00
_cell.angle_gamma   90.00
#
_symmetry.space_group_name_H-M   'P 1'
#
loop_
_entity.id
_entity.type
_entity.pdbx_description
1 polymer ?
#
loop_
_entity_poly.entity_id
_entity_poly.type
_entity_poly.pdbx_seq_one_letter_code
_entity_poly.pdbx_strand_id
1 'polypeptide(L)'
;MRKNNGIPNALWYVSNGFAIDYEKPFDRIAYGTLFEKALGCSMFDEKAIRAKASELGFGDAETKNHWLLVSDLFDANAEPKIEQSRPTFVTDFPSAISPLTRPHENEPALSYRWELFVADMEIANAYTELNDPDLQLQRFTEQMDGADDEVNAFRSLDEDFIHALRVGMPPAGGLGLGIDRLVMLLTGMESIRDVILFPLMRPQEQSDEIGS
;
A
#
# COMPACT_ATOMS: atom_id res chain seq x y z
N MET A 1 32.25 26.39 6.45
CA MET A 1 32.17 26.13 5.00
C MET A 1 31.89 24.65 4.79
N ARG A 2 30.63 24.26 4.58
CA ARG A 2 30.29 22.89 4.18
C ARG A 2 30.80 22.72 2.74
N LYS A 3 31.62 21.70 2.51
CA LYS A 3 32.14 21.39 1.17
C LYS A 3 30.96 21.07 0.27
N ASN A 4 30.85 21.83 -0.81
CA ASN A 4 29.90 21.62 -1.89
C ASN A 4 30.39 20.38 -2.66
N ASN A 5 30.10 19.18 -2.13
CA ASN A 5 30.31 17.93 -2.86
C ASN A 5 29.31 17.93 -4.00
N GLY A 6 29.83 18.02 -5.24
CA GLY A 6 29.07 18.23 -6.46
C GLY A 6 27.72 17.54 -6.44
N ILE A 7 26.67 18.35 -6.38
CA ILE A 7 25.31 17.91 -6.68
C ILE A 7 25.40 17.42 -8.14
N PRO A 8 25.23 16.11 -8.42
CA PRO A 8 25.14 15.63 -9.79
C PRO A 8 23.99 16.39 -10.46
N ASN A 9 24.02 16.57 -11.78
CA ASN A 9 23.00 17.25 -12.57
C ASN A 9 21.57 17.10 -11.99
N ALA A 10 20.77 18.16 -12.11
CA ALA A 10 19.44 18.42 -11.53
C ALA A 10 18.32 17.35 -11.70
N LEU A 11 18.68 16.12 -12.02
CA LEU A 11 17.86 14.96 -12.36
C LEU A 11 18.06 13.80 -11.36
N TRP A 12 19.06 13.91 -10.47
CA TRP A 12 19.27 13.00 -9.34
C TRP A 12 18.93 13.70 -8.03
N TYR A 13 18.00 13.15 -7.26
CA TYR A 13 17.65 13.65 -5.93
C TYR A 13 18.08 12.65 -4.86
N VAL A 14 18.67 13.16 -3.77
CA VAL A 14 18.94 12.33 -2.60
C VAL A 14 17.71 12.36 -1.70
N SER A 15 17.08 11.20 -1.50
CA SER A 15 15.95 11.03 -0.58
C SER A 15 16.18 9.78 0.26
N ASN A 16 16.02 9.90 1.58
CA ASN A 16 16.26 8.82 2.52
C ASN A 16 17.67 8.19 2.35
N GLY A 17 18.66 9.01 2.00
CA GLY A 17 20.03 8.55 1.70
C GLY A 17 20.25 7.92 0.33
N PHE A 18 19.19 7.72 -0.49
CA PHE A 18 19.28 7.12 -1.82
C PHE A 18 19.34 8.17 -2.92
N ALA A 19 20.25 8.00 -3.88
CA ALA A 19 20.28 8.80 -5.10
C ALA A 19 19.28 8.22 -6.12
N ILE A 20 18.19 8.95 -6.36
CA ILE A 20 17.09 8.50 -7.22
C ILE A 20 17.27 9.02 -8.65
N ASP A 21 17.24 8.10 -9.63
CA ASP A 21 17.32 8.39 -11.06
C ASP A 21 15.92 8.50 -11.68
N TYR A 22 15.48 9.71 -11.98
CA TYR A 22 14.21 9.98 -12.66
C TYR A 22 14.30 10.07 -14.18
N GLU A 23 15.50 9.95 -14.78
CA GLU A 23 15.65 10.02 -16.25
C GLU A 23 15.18 8.74 -16.94
N LYS A 24 15.27 7.62 -16.24
CA LYS A 24 14.87 6.32 -16.76
C LYS A 24 13.38 6.07 -16.52
N PRO A 25 12.72 5.31 -17.40
CA PRO A 25 11.39 4.79 -17.11
C PRO A 25 11.36 4.08 -15.76
N PHE A 26 10.26 4.25 -15.04
CA PHE A 26 10.06 3.60 -13.74
C PHE A 26 9.94 2.10 -13.96
N ASP A 27 10.51 1.34 -13.04
CA ASP A 27 10.42 -0.12 -13.10
C ASP A 27 8.99 -0.55 -12.86
N ARG A 28 8.64 -1.73 -13.36
CA ARG A 28 7.32 -2.34 -13.18
C ARG A 28 7.50 -3.80 -12.82
N ILE A 29 6.82 -4.25 -11.77
CA ILE A 29 6.85 -5.63 -11.33
C ILE A 29 5.48 -6.04 -10.81
N ALA A 30 4.97 -7.20 -11.27
CA ALA A 30 3.73 -7.74 -10.73
C ALA A 30 3.93 -8.18 -9.27
N TYR A 31 2.92 -7.94 -8.44
CA TYR A 31 2.88 -8.32 -7.02
C TYR A 31 3.27 -9.77 -6.81
N GLY A 32 2.63 -10.69 -7.56
CA GLY A 32 2.93 -12.12 -7.49
C GLY A 32 4.37 -12.48 -7.89
N THR A 33 4.94 -11.77 -8.86
CA THR A 33 6.35 -11.97 -9.26
C THR A 33 7.31 -11.51 -8.17
N LEU A 34 7.05 -10.35 -7.55
CA LEU A 34 7.86 -9.86 -6.45
C LEU A 34 7.74 -10.78 -5.22
N PHE A 35 6.51 -11.21 -4.91
CA PHE A 35 6.21 -12.17 -3.85
C PHE A 35 6.98 -13.49 -4.04
N GLU A 36 6.90 -14.08 -5.23
CA GLU A 36 7.57 -15.35 -5.53
C GLU A 36 9.10 -15.22 -5.48
N LYS A 37 9.67 -14.13 -6.00
CA LYS A 37 11.10 -13.82 -5.84
C LYS A 37 11.51 -13.69 -4.38
N ALA A 38 10.61 -13.17 -3.53
CA ALA A 38 10.89 -12.93 -2.15
C ALA A 38 10.83 -14.19 -1.29
N LEU A 39 9.83 -15.04 -1.52
CA LEU A 39 9.43 -16.13 -0.63
C LEU A 39 9.67 -17.53 -1.23
N GLY A 40 9.92 -17.62 -2.53
CA GLY A 40 10.21 -18.86 -3.25
C GLY A 40 8.98 -19.75 -3.49
N CYS A 41 7.77 -19.21 -3.34
CA CYS A 41 6.52 -19.90 -3.63
C CYS A 41 5.48 -18.94 -4.25
N SER A 42 4.54 -19.51 -4.98
CA SER A 42 3.42 -18.76 -5.56
C SER A 42 2.44 -18.33 -4.47
N MET A 43 1.96 -17.08 -4.55
CA MET A 43 0.89 -16.55 -3.69
C MET A 43 -0.44 -17.30 -3.84
N PHE A 44 -0.59 -18.12 -4.87
CA PHE A 44 -1.78 -18.96 -5.08
C PHE A 44 -1.68 -20.34 -4.41
N ASP A 45 -0.49 -20.76 -3.94
CA ASP A 45 -0.30 -22.05 -3.27
C ASP A 45 -0.50 -21.88 -1.76
N GLU A 46 -1.76 -21.96 -1.33
CA GLU A 46 -2.15 -21.79 0.08
C GLU A 46 -1.35 -22.68 1.04
N LYS A 47 -1.06 -23.93 0.67
CA LYS A 47 -0.29 -24.84 1.52
C LYS A 47 1.15 -24.35 1.67
N ALA A 48 1.78 -23.92 0.58
CA ALA A 48 3.12 -23.35 0.63
C ALA A 48 3.15 -22.03 1.41
N ILE A 49 2.12 -21.19 1.28
CA ILE A 49 1.99 -19.93 2.02
C ILE A 49 1.91 -20.17 3.52
N ARG A 50 1.03 -21.07 3.98
CA ARG A 50 0.90 -21.38 5.41
C ARG A 50 2.18 -21.97 6.00
N ALA A 51 2.84 -22.85 5.25
CA ALA A 51 4.15 -23.40 5.65
C ALA A 51 5.21 -22.29 5.77
N LYS A 52 5.27 -21.38 4.78
CA LYS A 52 6.23 -20.26 4.78
C LYS A 52 5.94 -19.27 5.91
N ALA A 53 4.68 -18.96 6.16
CA ALA A 53 4.26 -18.10 7.27
C ALA A 53 4.66 -18.68 8.64
N SER A 54 4.43 -19.98 8.84
CA SER A 54 4.85 -20.69 10.05
C SER A 54 6.38 -20.69 10.22
N GLU A 55 7.13 -20.88 9.15
CA GLU A 55 8.61 -20.80 9.14
C GLU A 55 9.10 -19.39 9.56
N LEU A 56 8.40 -18.35 9.12
CA LEU A 56 8.73 -16.95 9.40
C LEU A 56 8.16 -16.44 10.73
N GLY A 57 7.41 -17.27 11.47
CA GLY A 57 6.93 -16.94 12.82
C GLY A 57 5.61 -16.15 12.87
N PHE A 58 4.80 -16.17 11.81
CA PHE A 58 3.45 -15.58 11.83
C PHE A 58 2.50 -16.45 12.65
N GLY A 59 2.09 -15.97 13.83
CA GLY A 59 1.37 -16.76 14.84
C GLY A 59 -0.07 -17.15 14.47
N ASP A 60 -0.66 -16.51 13.47
CA ASP A 60 -2.02 -16.75 12.96
C ASP A 60 -2.03 -17.46 11.59
N ALA A 61 -0.90 -18.02 11.15
CA ALA A 61 -0.73 -18.62 9.83
C ALA A 61 -1.76 -19.70 9.47
N GLU A 62 -2.28 -20.46 10.44
CA GLU A 62 -3.25 -21.55 10.20
C GLU A 62 -4.70 -21.06 10.10
N THR A 63 -5.04 -19.97 10.78
CA THR A 63 -6.44 -19.52 10.92
C THR A 63 -6.74 -18.27 10.11
N LYS A 64 -5.72 -17.49 9.75
CA LYS A 64 -5.89 -16.28 8.94
C LYS A 64 -6.40 -16.62 7.55
N ASN A 65 -7.23 -15.72 7.01
CA ASN A 65 -7.65 -15.76 5.61
C ASN A 65 -6.40 -15.76 4.70
N HIS A 66 -6.40 -16.64 3.69
CA HIS A 66 -5.26 -16.83 2.79
C HIS A 66 -4.73 -15.52 2.20
N TRP A 67 -5.61 -14.65 1.68
CA TRP A 67 -5.18 -13.41 1.02
C TRP A 67 -4.71 -12.34 1.99
N LEU A 68 -5.23 -12.31 3.22
CA LEU A 68 -4.68 -11.46 4.27
C LEU A 68 -3.29 -11.95 4.70
N LEU A 69 -3.08 -13.26 4.78
CA LEU A 69 -1.76 -13.83 5.07
C LEU A 69 -0.75 -13.56 3.95
N VAL A 70 -1.18 -13.63 2.68
CA VAL A 70 -0.37 -13.21 1.54
C VAL A 70 0.02 -11.73 1.65
N SER A 71 -0.91 -10.84 2.02
CA SER A 71 -0.62 -9.42 2.22
C SER A 71 0.44 -9.21 3.30
N ASP A 72 0.23 -9.76 4.49
CA ASP A 72 1.19 -9.69 5.60
C ASP A 72 2.59 -10.16 5.21
N LEU A 73 2.68 -11.28 4.48
CA LEU A 73 3.95 -11.82 4.01
C LEU A 73 4.61 -10.93 2.96
N PHE A 74 3.82 -10.30 2.09
CA PHE A 74 4.34 -9.36 1.11
C PHE A 74 4.94 -8.14 1.81
N ASP A 75 4.19 -7.50 2.70
CA ASP A 75 4.61 -6.29 3.42
C ASP A 75 5.90 -6.55 4.21
N ALA A 76 5.99 -7.72 4.87
CA ALA A 76 7.15 -8.06 5.69
C ALA A 76 8.38 -8.53 4.90
N ASN A 77 8.21 -9.14 3.71
CA ASN A 77 9.30 -9.88 3.05
C ASN A 77 9.56 -9.52 1.59
N ALA A 78 8.53 -9.06 0.87
CA ALA A 78 8.59 -8.79 -0.56
C ALA A 78 8.73 -7.29 -0.84
N GLU A 79 7.94 -6.44 -0.17
CA GLU A 79 8.04 -4.98 -0.29
C GLU A 79 9.45 -4.45 0.05
N PRO A 80 10.14 -4.90 1.12
CA PRO A 80 11.49 -4.43 1.43
C PRO A 80 12.56 -4.83 0.40
N LYS A 81 12.21 -5.67 -0.59
CA LYS A 81 13.11 -6.08 -1.68
C LYS A 81 12.97 -5.21 -2.93
N ILE A 82 12.09 -4.22 -2.92
CA ILE A 82 11.98 -3.23 -3.99
C ILE A 82 13.26 -2.39 -4.01
N GLU A 83 13.85 -2.19 -5.19
CA GLU A 83 15.08 -1.43 -5.33
C GLU A 83 14.87 0.05 -4.97
N GLN A 84 15.50 0.48 -3.87
CA GLN A 84 15.26 1.78 -3.22
C GLN A 84 15.67 2.96 -4.09
N SER A 85 16.70 2.77 -4.93
CA SER A 85 17.21 3.78 -5.85
C SER A 85 16.37 3.95 -7.13
N ARG A 86 15.35 3.11 -7.31
CA ARG A 86 14.54 3.04 -8.53
C ARG A 86 13.05 3.23 -8.21
N PRO A 87 12.40 4.27 -8.77
CA PRO A 87 10.95 4.35 -8.72
C PRO A 87 10.33 3.12 -9.37
N THR A 88 9.50 2.40 -8.63
CA THR A 88 8.99 1.09 -9.04
C THR A 88 7.48 1.02 -8.84
N PHE A 89 6.77 0.71 -9.91
CA PHE A 89 5.36 0.32 -9.84
C PHE A 89 5.24 -1.16 -9.50
N VAL A 90 4.61 -1.47 -8.38
CA VAL A 90 4.08 -2.81 -8.11
C VAL A 90 2.69 -2.88 -8.72
N THR A 91 2.40 -3.89 -9.54
CA THR A 91 1.13 -4.03 -10.29
C THR A 91 0.41 -5.31 -9.94
N ASP A 92 -0.86 -5.45 -10.36
CA ASP A 92 -1.59 -6.72 -10.38
C ASP A 92 -1.80 -7.31 -8.97
N PHE A 93 -2.26 -6.46 -8.04
CA PHE A 93 -2.54 -6.86 -6.66
C PHE A 93 -3.70 -7.87 -6.59
N PRO A 94 -3.71 -8.77 -5.59
CA PRO A 94 -4.85 -9.65 -5.35
C PRO A 94 -6.16 -8.87 -5.15
N SER A 95 -7.22 -9.32 -5.83
CA SER A 95 -8.56 -8.71 -5.77
C SER A 95 -9.14 -8.74 -4.36
N ALA A 96 -8.85 -9.79 -3.59
CA ALA A 96 -9.37 -9.96 -2.23
C ALA A 96 -8.92 -8.86 -1.25
N ILE A 97 -7.77 -8.22 -1.51
CA ILE A 97 -7.26 -7.08 -0.73
C ILE A 97 -7.46 -5.73 -1.44
N SER A 98 -8.20 -5.72 -2.55
CA SER A 98 -8.44 -4.55 -3.41
C SER A 98 -9.95 -4.38 -3.68
N PRO A 99 -10.76 -4.10 -2.65
CA PRO A 99 -12.22 -4.23 -2.71
C PRO A 99 -12.92 -3.24 -3.64
N LEU A 100 -12.29 -2.09 -3.90
CA LEU A 100 -12.81 -1.05 -4.80
C LEU A 100 -12.22 -1.13 -6.22
N THR A 101 -11.34 -2.09 -6.48
CA THR A 101 -10.64 -2.19 -7.76
C THR A 101 -11.28 -3.21 -8.69
N ARG A 102 -11.44 -2.84 -9.96
CA ARG A 102 -11.91 -3.74 -11.00
C ARG A 102 -10.97 -4.96 -11.14
N PRO A 103 -11.50 -6.19 -11.05
CA PRO A 103 -10.70 -7.40 -11.28
C PRO A 103 -10.26 -7.52 -12.75
N HIS A 104 -9.20 -8.28 -13.00
CA HIS A 104 -8.80 -8.64 -14.35
C HIS A 104 -9.87 -9.51 -15.02
N GLU A 105 -10.11 -9.29 -16.31
CA GLU A 105 -11.15 -10.02 -17.05
C GLU A 105 -10.82 -11.52 -17.17
N ASN A 106 -9.55 -11.86 -17.37
CA ASN A 106 -9.10 -13.24 -17.59
C ASN A 106 -8.56 -13.92 -16.31
N GLU A 107 -8.28 -13.17 -15.26
CA GLU A 107 -7.73 -13.68 -14.00
C GLU A 107 -8.32 -12.92 -12.80
N PRO A 108 -9.60 -13.16 -12.44
CA PRO A 108 -10.31 -12.33 -11.47
C PRO A 108 -9.73 -12.31 -10.06
N ALA A 109 -8.82 -13.23 -9.74
CA ALA A 109 -8.05 -13.23 -8.50
C ALA A 109 -7.08 -12.03 -8.40
N LEU A 110 -6.75 -11.40 -9.53
CA LEU A 110 -5.94 -10.19 -9.62
C LEU A 110 -6.81 -9.00 -10.04
N SER A 111 -6.31 -7.80 -9.76
CA SER A 111 -7.02 -6.55 -9.97
C SER A 111 -6.13 -5.52 -10.64
N TYR A 112 -6.74 -4.60 -11.40
CA TYR A 112 -6.04 -3.51 -12.09
C TYR A 112 -5.63 -2.39 -11.11
N ARG A 113 -4.83 -2.75 -10.09
CA ARG A 113 -4.25 -1.86 -9.08
C ARG A 113 -2.74 -1.81 -9.26
N TRP A 114 -2.17 -0.65 -8.96
CA TRP A 114 -0.75 -0.49 -8.79
C TRP A 114 -0.43 0.47 -7.66
N GLU A 115 0.74 0.27 -7.07
CA GLU A 115 1.34 1.19 -6.10
C GLU A 115 2.72 1.62 -6.59
N LEU A 116 3.09 2.87 -6.34
CA LEU A 116 4.39 3.42 -6.68
C LEU A 116 5.25 3.50 -5.42
N PHE A 117 6.39 2.82 -5.43
CA PHE A 117 7.38 2.87 -4.37
C PHE A 117 8.61 3.66 -4.82
N VAL A 118 9.10 4.54 -3.95
CA VAL A 118 10.36 5.30 -4.13
C VAL A 118 11.03 5.46 -2.78
N ALA A 119 12.32 5.13 -2.67
CA ALA A 119 13.11 5.34 -1.45
C ALA A 119 12.47 4.77 -0.16
N ASP A 120 11.99 3.51 -0.21
CA ASP A 120 11.24 2.82 0.86
C ASP A 120 9.87 3.40 1.21
N MET A 121 9.33 4.30 0.40
CA MET A 121 8.01 4.89 0.63
C MET A 121 7.06 4.52 -0.49
N GLU A 122 5.87 4.05 -0.13
CA GLU A 122 4.71 4.07 -1.02
C GLU A 122 4.29 5.54 -1.25
N ILE A 123 4.43 6.03 -2.47
CA ILE A 123 4.15 7.41 -2.87
C ILE A 123 2.73 7.55 -3.42
N ALA A 124 2.25 6.54 -4.13
CA ALA A 124 0.93 6.59 -4.77
C ALA A 124 0.31 5.21 -4.83
N ASN A 125 -1.03 5.18 -4.81
CA ASN A 125 -1.85 4.01 -5.05
C ASN A 125 -2.91 4.38 -6.07
N ALA A 126 -3.12 3.54 -7.07
CA ALA A 126 -4.06 3.80 -8.14
C ALA A 126 -4.65 2.51 -8.70
N TYR A 127 -5.83 2.64 -9.29
CA TYR A 127 -6.58 1.49 -9.75
C TYR A 127 -7.62 1.85 -10.81
N THR A 128 -8.00 0.86 -11.60
CA THR A 128 -9.25 0.94 -12.36
C THR A 128 -10.41 0.76 -11.39
N GLU A 129 -11.30 1.72 -11.35
CA GLU A 129 -12.43 1.74 -10.43
C GLU A 129 -13.39 0.57 -10.69
N LEU A 130 -13.85 -0.08 -9.62
CA LEU A 130 -14.95 -1.04 -9.70
C LEU A 130 -16.27 -0.28 -9.86
N ASN A 131 -16.77 -0.24 -11.09
CA ASN A 131 -18.03 0.43 -11.42
C ASN A 131 -19.22 -0.53 -11.60
N ASP A 132 -19.05 -1.83 -11.33
CA ASP A 132 -20.14 -2.81 -11.29
C ASP A 132 -20.80 -2.76 -9.89
N PRO A 133 -22.04 -2.26 -9.77
CA PRO A 133 -22.70 -2.08 -8.48
C PRO A 133 -23.03 -3.40 -7.78
N ASP A 134 -23.29 -4.47 -8.52
CA ASP A 134 -23.66 -5.76 -7.93
C ASP A 134 -22.41 -6.45 -7.39
N LEU A 135 -21.30 -6.40 -8.13
CA LEU A 135 -20.01 -6.89 -7.64
C LEU A 135 -19.49 -6.05 -6.46
N GLN A 136 -19.67 -4.73 -6.48
CA GLN A 136 -19.29 -3.87 -5.36
C GLN A 136 -20.08 -4.19 -4.09
N LEU A 137 -21.39 -4.41 -4.23
CA LEU A 137 -22.25 -4.83 -3.12
C LEU A 137 -21.81 -6.19 -2.57
N GLN A 138 -21.56 -7.17 -3.44
CA GLN A 138 -21.07 -8.50 -3.02
C GLN A 138 -19.80 -8.38 -2.18
N ARG A 139 -18.82 -7.58 -2.61
CA ARG A 139 -17.56 -7.38 -1.87
C ARG A 139 -17.77 -6.72 -0.51
N PHE A 140 -18.68 -5.75 -0.41
CA PHE A 140 -19.02 -5.16 0.88
C PHE A 140 -19.66 -6.18 1.82
N THR A 141 -20.58 -7.02 1.33
CA THR A 141 -21.18 -8.09 2.14
C THR A 141 -20.14 -9.10 2.63
N GLU A 142 -19.25 -9.57 1.75
CA GLU A 142 -18.17 -10.51 2.11
C GLU A 142 -17.22 -9.92 3.17
N GLN A 143 -16.97 -8.61 3.13
CA GLN A 143 -16.16 -7.93 4.13
C GLN A 143 -16.85 -7.75 5.49
N MET A 144 -18.19 -7.71 5.52
CA MET A 144 -18.96 -7.61 6.76
C MET A 144 -19.05 -8.95 7.49
N ASP A 145 -19.17 -10.06 6.75
CA ASP A 145 -19.28 -11.41 7.33
C ASP A 145 -18.03 -11.85 8.12
N GLY A 146 -16.90 -11.16 7.96
CA GLY A 146 -15.63 -11.44 8.65
C GLY A 146 -15.22 -10.43 9.73
N ALA A 147 -16.08 -9.48 10.11
CA ALA A 147 -15.75 -8.38 11.02
C ALA A 147 -16.26 -8.61 12.46
N ASP A 148 -15.35 -8.64 13.45
CA ASP A 148 -15.68 -8.43 14.87
C ASP A 148 -16.04 -6.94 15.11
N ASP A 149 -16.93 -6.70 16.06
CA ASP A 149 -17.79 -5.52 16.26
C ASP A 149 -17.17 -4.11 16.20
N GLU A 150 -15.83 -3.93 16.19
CA GLU A 150 -15.18 -2.61 16.00
C GLU A 150 -15.06 -2.19 14.52
N VAL A 151 -14.93 -3.14 13.58
CA VAL A 151 -14.85 -2.85 12.13
C VAL A 151 -16.22 -2.45 11.57
N ASN A 152 -17.31 -2.92 12.19
CA ASN A 152 -18.68 -2.57 11.84
C ASN A 152 -18.98 -1.06 12.01
N ALA A 153 -18.26 -0.35 12.88
CA ALA A 153 -18.43 1.11 13.03
C ALA A 153 -17.88 1.91 11.83
N PHE A 154 -16.86 1.38 11.13
CA PHE A 154 -16.30 1.98 9.91
C PHE A 154 -17.02 1.52 8.64
N ARG A 155 -17.71 0.37 8.69
CA ARG A 155 -18.42 -0.26 7.57
C ARG A 155 -19.93 -0.21 7.79
N SER A 156 -20.50 0.98 7.83
CA SER A 156 -21.90 1.08 7.39
C SER A 156 -21.90 0.81 5.89
N LEU A 157 -22.74 -0.12 5.44
CA LEU A 157 -22.97 -0.30 4.00
C LEU A 157 -23.37 1.06 3.44
N ASP A 158 -22.53 1.65 2.61
CA ASP A 158 -22.83 2.91 1.95
C ASP A 158 -23.83 2.64 0.82
N GLU A 159 -25.10 2.47 1.20
CA GLU A 159 -26.20 2.23 0.28
C GLU A 159 -26.32 3.36 -0.75
N ASP A 160 -25.98 4.60 -0.35
CA ASP A 160 -25.96 5.77 -1.23
C ASP A 160 -24.85 5.65 -2.28
N PHE A 161 -23.66 5.18 -1.92
CA PHE A 161 -22.58 4.88 -2.88
C PHE A 161 -22.98 3.79 -3.88
N ILE A 162 -23.58 2.70 -3.40
CA ILE A 162 -24.08 1.63 -4.29
C ILE A 162 -25.18 2.18 -5.21
N HIS A 163 -26.10 2.99 -4.68
CA HIS A 163 -27.13 3.65 -5.47
C HIS A 163 -26.52 4.55 -6.56
N ALA A 164 -25.50 5.34 -6.22
CA ALA A 164 -24.79 6.18 -7.18
C ALA A 164 -24.13 5.36 -8.30
N LEU A 165 -23.52 4.20 -7.99
CA LEU A 165 -22.99 3.29 -9.01
C LEU A 165 -24.08 2.77 -9.95
N ARG A 166 -25.28 2.48 -9.42
CA ARG A 166 -26.44 2.02 -10.23
C ARG A 166 -27.00 3.09 -11.16
N VAL A 167 -26.86 4.38 -10.82
CA VAL A 167 -27.21 5.49 -11.74
C VAL A 167 -26.29 5.48 -12.97
N GLY A 168 -25.04 5.04 -12.80
CA GLY A 168 -24.10 4.76 -13.88
C GLY A 168 -22.79 5.51 -13.70
N MET A 169 -21.76 4.80 -13.25
CA MET A 169 -20.39 5.29 -13.24
C MET A 169 -19.65 4.85 -14.53
N PRO A 170 -19.11 5.79 -15.33
CA PRO A 170 -18.32 5.43 -16.50
C PRO A 170 -17.03 4.70 -16.10
N PRO A 171 -16.38 3.94 -17.01
CA PRO A 171 -15.05 3.42 -16.76
C PRO A 171 -14.10 4.54 -16.34
N ALA A 172 -13.47 4.39 -15.17
CA ALA A 172 -12.63 5.41 -14.56
C ALA A 172 -11.39 4.80 -13.89
N GLY A 173 -10.41 5.66 -13.62
CA GLY A 173 -9.24 5.33 -12.82
C GLY A 173 -9.13 6.27 -11.63
N GLY A 174 -8.86 5.71 -10.45
CA GLY A 174 -8.57 6.42 -9.23
C GLY A 174 -7.07 6.55 -9.00
N LEU A 175 -6.65 7.65 -8.38
CA LEU A 175 -5.27 7.89 -7.94
C LEU A 175 -5.27 8.60 -6.59
N GLY A 176 -4.64 7.97 -5.61
CA GLY A 176 -4.22 8.58 -4.36
C GLY A 176 -2.73 8.90 -4.40
N LEU A 177 -2.35 10.11 -4.00
CA LEU A 177 -0.97 10.56 -3.93
C LEU A 177 -0.66 11.05 -2.51
N GLY A 178 0.35 10.46 -1.87
CA GLY A 178 0.81 10.88 -0.55
C GLY A 178 1.57 12.19 -0.64
N ILE A 179 0.89 13.32 -0.49
CA ILE A 179 1.49 14.66 -0.64
C ILE A 179 2.65 14.87 0.34
N ASP A 180 2.52 14.48 1.61
CA ASP A 180 3.60 14.63 2.59
C ASP A 180 4.83 13.81 2.19
N ARG A 181 4.64 12.55 1.78
CA ARG A 181 5.72 11.67 1.30
C ARG A 181 6.36 12.19 0.01
N LEU A 182 5.56 12.78 -0.89
CA LEU A 182 6.07 13.45 -2.08
C LEU A 182 6.93 14.66 -1.71
N VAL A 183 6.50 15.48 -0.76
CA VAL A 183 7.30 16.62 -0.28
C VAL A 183 8.58 16.13 0.39
N MET A 184 8.52 15.08 1.21
CA MET A 184 9.71 14.43 1.80
C MET A 184 10.70 14.00 0.71
N LEU A 185 10.21 13.31 -0.33
CA LEU A 185 10.99 12.85 -1.47
C LEU A 185 11.67 14.01 -2.22
N LEU A 186 10.95 15.11 -2.46
CA LEU A 186 11.45 16.28 -3.20
C LEU A 186 12.40 17.15 -2.36
N THR A 187 12.26 17.14 -1.04
CA THR A 187 13.07 17.94 -0.12
C THR A 187 14.22 17.17 0.52
N GLY A 188 14.26 15.84 0.34
CA GLY A 188 15.22 14.95 0.97
C GLY A 188 15.03 14.79 2.48
N MET A 189 13.83 15.05 3.00
CA MET A 189 13.52 14.91 4.43
C MET A 189 13.16 13.47 4.78
N GLU A 190 13.70 12.95 5.87
CA GLU A 190 13.48 11.56 6.32
C GLU A 190 12.27 11.42 7.24
N SER A 191 11.84 12.52 7.88
CA SER A 191 10.73 12.53 8.83
C SER A 191 9.56 13.35 8.29
N ILE A 192 8.35 12.76 8.35
CA ILE A 192 7.11 13.46 7.98
C ILE A 192 6.87 14.73 8.82
N ARG A 193 7.44 14.78 10.03
CA ARG A 193 7.34 15.97 10.90
C ARG A 193 8.08 17.18 10.35
N ASP A 194 9.05 16.97 9.46
CA ASP A 194 9.85 18.05 8.88
C ASP A 194 9.13 18.71 7.69
N VAL A 195 8.07 18.08 7.18
CA VAL A 195 7.26 18.59 6.06
C VAL A 195 5.87 19.08 6.49
N ILE A 196 5.51 18.87 7.76
CA ILE A 196 4.26 19.36 8.37
C ILE A 196 4.59 20.52 9.30
N LEU A 197 3.96 21.68 9.10
CA LEU A 197 4.23 22.90 9.90
C LEU A 197 3.97 22.72 11.40
N PHE A 198 2.92 21.96 11.75
CA PHE A 198 2.51 21.70 13.13
C PHE A 198 2.21 20.21 13.30
N PRO A 199 3.24 19.35 13.43
CA PRO A 199 3.04 17.92 13.55
C PRO A 199 2.39 17.56 14.89
N LEU A 200 1.63 16.46 14.91
CA LEU A 200 1.04 15.96 16.15
C LEU A 200 2.15 15.54 17.12
N MET A 201 2.18 16.19 18.28
CA MET A 201 3.12 15.92 19.36
C MET A 201 2.45 15.07 20.44
N ARG A 202 3.24 14.23 21.13
CA ARG A 202 2.74 13.57 22.33
C ARG A 202 2.42 14.64 23.39
N PRO A 203 1.23 14.58 24.04
CA PRO A 203 0.93 15.45 25.16
C PRO A 203 2.01 15.35 26.25
N GLN A 204 2.35 16.46 26.89
CA GLN A 204 3.18 16.43 28.10
C GLN A 204 2.31 15.97 29.27
N GLU A 205 2.83 15.06 30.09
CA GLU A 205 2.21 14.72 31.38
C GLU A 205 2.21 15.99 32.25
N GLN A 206 1.05 16.36 32.80
CA GLN A 206 1.00 17.39 33.83
C GLN A 206 1.69 16.84 35.07
N SER A 207 2.91 17.31 35.35
CA SER A 207 3.49 17.16 36.68
C SER A 207 2.70 18.07 37.62
N ASP A 208 1.96 17.48 38.55
CA ASP A 208 1.33 18.16 39.69
C ASP A 208 2.43 18.70 40.63
N GLU A 209 3.18 19.71 40.18
CA GLU A 209 3.99 20.56 41.05
C GLU A 209 3.26 21.89 41.24
N ILE A 210 2.18 21.84 42.03
CA ILE A 210 1.70 23.02 42.74
C ILE A 210 2.27 22.90 44.16
N GLY A 211 3.13 23.86 44.49
CA GLY A 211 4.01 23.86 45.63
C GLY A 211 3.33 23.71 47.01
N SER A 212 4.08 23.05 47.89
CA SER A 212 3.98 23.17 49.34
C SER A 212 4.58 24.47 49.86
#